data_AF-A0AAD9ARN6-F1
#
_entry.id   AF-A0AAD9ARN6-F1
#
_cell.length_a   1.000
_cell.length_b   1.000
_cell.length_c   1.000
_cell.angle_alpha   90.00
_cell.angle_beta   90.00
_cell.angle_gamma   90.00
#
_symmetry.space_group_name_H-M   'P 1'
#
loop_
_entity.id
_entity.type
_entity.pdbx_description
1 polymer ?
#
loop_
_entity_poly.entity_id
_entity_poly.type
_entity_poly.pdbx_seq_one_letter_code
_entity_poly.pdbx_strand_id
1 'polypeptide(L)'
;MTGTGHDRQKWSEICNLFNKPSKRPPSTMAVTATATAAASYQSALPAVTNDLDASTDIPLGSMASEKPTALIEATGVDSGTASTDEAAVTDSDEAVHSSDRDLSITAAAIIMATLAGITLTSSLTTGFLVVALPKMAKDLAIPSGLLLWPASIYGLTGGCSLLIVGTVADVVGSRIIFLAGCLLLVGSVLGSGLSNTPTQLIAFRGVQGIAASMLLPTAMSLLTLYFPVGKRRNLGFALVGAGQPTGYSVGLFLGGFFVDSIGWRYGWYLGACVAFVVFLSALFGMSKHPKDGVRPFTWDKILLRIDWAGAVVASACLGMFSYVLAIVSDDGQQVREPTQIVLLSIAGALVPAFVWWMWRQEKLGKPALIPNSLWKTAAFSSICGMVFLTWAMIQSLEYVFSLL
;
A
#
# COMPACT_ATOMS: atom_id res chain seq x y z
N MET A 1 3.10 37.11 -33.53
CA MET A 1 2.49 36.31 -32.45
C MET A 1 3.42 35.14 -32.12
N THR A 2 4.69 35.31 -31.70
CA THR A 2 5.23 36.03 -30.51
C THR A 2 4.63 35.53 -29.19
N GLY A 3 5.05 34.33 -28.75
CA GLY A 3 4.59 33.72 -27.49
C GLY A 3 5.30 32.40 -27.14
N THR A 4 6.65 32.35 -27.20
CA THR A 4 7.41 31.08 -27.12
C THR A 4 8.68 31.11 -26.26
N GLY A 5 8.85 32.16 -25.44
CA GLY A 5 9.98 32.31 -24.51
C GLY A 5 9.65 31.84 -23.08
N HIS A 6 8.53 32.30 -22.53
CA HIS A 6 8.24 32.20 -21.10
C HIS A 6 8.01 30.75 -20.61
N ASP A 7 7.29 29.91 -21.37
CA ASP A 7 7.09 28.50 -21.00
C ASP A 7 8.38 27.67 -21.08
N ARG A 8 9.24 27.93 -22.08
CA ARG A 8 10.53 27.25 -22.19
C ARG A 8 11.42 27.53 -20.98
N GLN A 9 11.31 28.73 -20.42
CA GLN A 9 12.01 29.14 -19.21
C GLN A 9 11.49 28.38 -17.98
N LYS A 10 10.16 28.29 -17.78
CA LYS A 10 9.55 27.48 -16.70
C LYS A 10 9.92 26.00 -16.78
N TRP A 11 9.89 25.40 -17.96
CA TRP A 11 10.35 24.02 -18.15
C TRP A 11 11.84 23.85 -17.84
N SER A 12 12.69 24.83 -18.18
CA SER A 12 14.12 24.81 -17.81
C SER A 12 14.34 24.94 -16.30
N GLU A 13 13.53 25.72 -15.57
CA GLU A 13 13.61 25.83 -14.11
C GLU A 13 13.20 24.52 -13.43
N ILE A 14 12.15 23.85 -13.93
CA ILE A 14 11.75 22.53 -13.48
C ILE A 14 12.88 21.51 -13.72
N CYS A 15 13.49 21.49 -14.90
CA CYS A 15 14.66 20.64 -15.19
C CYS A 15 15.87 20.95 -14.28
N ASN A 16 16.12 22.23 -13.97
CA ASN A 16 17.20 22.64 -13.08
C ASN A 16 16.96 22.26 -11.60
N LEU A 17 15.70 22.11 -11.17
CA LEU A 17 15.37 21.51 -9.86
C LEU A 17 15.74 20.03 -9.81
N PHE A 18 15.64 19.29 -10.91
CA PHE A 18 16.08 17.89 -10.99
C PHE A 18 17.60 17.71 -11.07
N ASN A 19 18.35 18.73 -11.52
CA ASN A 19 19.78 18.63 -11.81
C ASN A 19 20.70 19.25 -10.74
N LYS A 20 20.18 19.69 -9.59
CA LYS A 20 21.01 20.25 -8.50
C LYS A 20 21.78 19.13 -7.75
N PRO A 21 23.13 19.11 -7.78
CA PRO A 21 23.89 18.19 -6.94
C PRO A 21 23.64 18.47 -5.45
N SER A 22 23.74 17.43 -4.63
CA SER A 22 23.40 17.47 -3.21
C SER A 22 24.36 18.36 -2.41
N LYS A 23 24.01 19.65 -2.24
CA LYS A 23 24.55 20.44 -1.13
C LYS A 23 23.96 19.88 0.17
N ARG A 24 24.79 19.16 0.93
CA ARG A 24 24.49 18.83 2.34
C ARG A 24 24.23 20.16 3.07
N PRO A 25 23.12 20.33 3.81
CA PRO A 25 22.98 21.48 4.70
C PRO A 25 24.07 21.39 5.79
N PRO A 26 24.61 22.52 6.28
CA PRO A 26 25.48 22.51 7.45
C PRO A 26 24.73 21.90 8.64
N SER A 27 25.43 21.09 9.43
CA SER A 27 24.90 20.21 10.48
C SER A 27 24.27 20.92 11.69
N THR A 28 24.15 22.25 11.65
CA THR A 28 23.79 23.10 12.80
C THR A 28 22.32 23.54 12.83
N MET A 29 21.55 23.41 11.74
CA MET A 29 20.12 23.79 11.71
C MET A 29 19.14 22.61 11.88
N ALA A 30 19.58 21.37 11.72
CA ALA A 30 18.74 20.18 11.93
C ALA A 30 18.53 19.82 13.41
N VAL A 31 19.29 20.43 14.32
CA VAL A 31 19.23 20.18 15.77
C VAL A 31 18.23 21.08 16.48
N THR A 32 17.99 22.30 15.98
CA THR A 32 17.16 23.31 16.65
C THR A 32 15.67 22.97 16.59
N ALA A 33 15.17 22.41 15.48
CA ALA A 33 13.75 22.07 15.32
C ALA A 33 13.30 20.87 16.18
N THR A 34 14.17 19.87 16.36
CA THR A 34 13.92 18.70 17.23
C THR A 34 14.09 19.02 18.71
N ALA A 35 14.95 19.98 19.07
CA ALA A 35 15.10 20.43 20.47
C ALA A 35 13.83 21.10 21.02
N THR A 36 13.14 21.94 20.23
CA THR A 36 11.90 22.61 20.68
C THR A 36 10.75 21.66 20.97
N ALA A 37 10.61 20.57 20.21
CA ALA A 37 9.55 19.58 20.43
C ALA A 37 9.82 18.67 21.65
N ALA A 38 11.10 18.37 21.93
CA ALA A 38 11.50 17.62 23.12
C ALA A 38 11.31 18.43 24.41
N ALA A 39 11.65 19.73 24.40
CA ALA A 39 11.51 20.61 25.56
C ALA A 39 10.06 20.73 26.07
N SER A 40 9.06 20.73 25.17
CA SER A 40 7.64 20.77 25.53
C SER A 40 7.07 19.50 26.17
N TYR A 41 7.79 18.37 26.12
CA TYR A 41 7.33 17.11 26.71
C TYR A 41 7.89 16.87 28.12
N GLN A 42 8.94 17.59 28.51
CA GLN A 42 9.67 17.37 29.76
C GLN A 42 9.12 18.19 30.96
N SER A 43 8.19 19.12 30.71
CA SER A 43 7.63 20.03 31.72
C SER A 43 6.31 19.54 32.37
N ALA A 44 5.96 18.26 32.24
CA ALA A 44 4.63 17.74 32.56
C ALA A 44 4.61 16.46 33.43
N LEU A 45 5.63 16.23 34.27
CA LEU A 45 5.63 15.15 35.28
C LEU A 45 6.09 15.69 36.64
N PRO A 46 5.42 15.32 37.76
CA PRO A 46 5.78 15.80 39.09
C PRO A 46 7.01 15.09 39.66
N ALA A 47 7.78 15.80 40.49
CA ALA A 47 8.98 15.27 41.12
C ALA A 47 8.67 14.29 42.26
N VAL A 48 9.42 13.18 42.31
CA VAL A 48 9.54 12.31 43.48
C VAL A 48 11.02 12.25 43.84
N THR A 49 11.34 12.48 45.11
CA THR A 49 12.70 12.61 45.63
C THR A 49 13.33 11.25 45.96
N ASN A 50 14.66 11.15 45.82
CA ASN A 50 15.44 10.04 46.36
C ASN A 50 15.49 10.12 47.89
N ASP A 51 15.45 8.96 48.54
CA ASP A 51 16.07 8.73 49.85
C ASP A 51 17.11 7.59 49.71
N LEU A 52 18.17 7.68 50.49
CA LEU A 52 19.29 6.72 50.51
C LEU A 52 19.02 5.59 51.52
N ASP A 53 19.62 4.40 51.35
CA ASP A 53 20.63 3.90 52.31
C ASP A 53 21.27 2.52 51.99
N ALA A 54 22.44 2.32 52.62
CA ALA A 54 23.02 1.07 53.12
C ALA A 54 23.52 -0.07 52.17
N SER A 55 24.86 -0.11 52.03
CA SER A 55 25.76 -1.27 52.27
C SER A 55 25.58 -2.62 51.54
N THR A 56 26.62 -3.05 50.80
CA THR A 56 27.42 -4.27 51.08
C THR A 56 28.71 -4.33 50.25
N ASP A 57 29.69 -5.12 50.70
CA ASP A 57 31.13 -4.95 50.41
C ASP A 57 31.74 -5.83 49.28
N ILE A 58 32.66 -5.24 48.48
CA ILE A 58 34.12 -5.56 48.28
C ILE A 58 34.58 -7.07 48.30
N PRO A 59 35.62 -7.55 47.55
CA PRO A 59 36.52 -6.95 46.53
C PRO A 59 36.73 -7.75 45.21
N LEU A 60 37.52 -7.13 44.30
CA LEU A 60 38.27 -7.76 43.19
C LEU A 60 39.51 -8.55 43.68
N GLY A 61 39.97 -9.60 42.95
CA GLY A 61 41.26 -10.23 43.24
C GLY A 61 41.79 -11.27 42.24
N SER A 62 42.89 -10.93 41.56
CA SER A 62 44.02 -11.79 41.13
C SER A 62 43.79 -13.25 40.66
N MET A 63 44.22 -13.55 39.42
CA MET A 63 45.41 -14.41 39.18
C MET A 63 45.87 -14.38 37.72
N ALA A 64 47.15 -14.70 37.48
CA ALA A 64 47.82 -14.65 36.18
C ALA A 64 48.37 -16.04 35.78
N SER A 65 48.73 -16.17 34.50
CA SER A 65 49.63 -17.20 33.94
C SER A 65 49.16 -18.66 33.99
N GLU A 66 48.99 -19.28 32.82
CA GLU A 66 49.91 -20.35 32.40
C GLU A 66 49.73 -20.75 30.92
N LYS A 67 50.83 -21.19 30.31
CA LYS A 67 50.92 -21.88 29.02
C LYS A 67 51.84 -23.06 29.25
N PRO A 68 51.54 -24.26 28.72
CA PRO A 68 52.64 -25.04 28.14
C PRO A 68 52.33 -25.66 26.78
N THR A 69 53.41 -26.09 26.13
CA THR A 69 53.52 -26.55 24.73
C THR A 69 53.64 -28.07 24.64
N ALA A 70 53.09 -28.68 23.58
CA ALA A 70 53.61 -29.92 22.96
C ALA A 70 53.15 -29.95 21.49
N LEU A 71 54.05 -29.87 20.48
CA LEU A 71 54.95 -30.92 19.94
C LEU A 71 54.24 -31.98 19.07
N ILE A 72 54.53 -31.95 17.76
CA ILE A 72 54.85 -33.10 16.90
C ILE A 72 55.56 -32.58 15.61
N GLU A 73 56.74 -33.13 15.35
CA GLU A 73 57.58 -33.06 14.14
C GLU A 73 56.98 -33.89 12.97
N ALA A 74 57.41 -33.86 11.70
CA ALA A 74 58.33 -33.02 10.90
C ALA A 74 58.18 -33.43 9.40
N THR A 75 58.83 -32.70 8.46
CA THR A 75 59.75 -33.19 7.37
C THR A 75 59.66 -32.41 6.03
N GLY A 76 60.83 -32.06 5.45
CA GLY A 76 61.03 -31.53 4.07
C GLY A 76 60.73 -30.03 3.86
N VAL A 77 61.64 -29.09 3.54
CA VAL A 77 62.90 -29.08 2.74
C VAL A 77 62.65 -29.52 1.28
N ASP A 78 62.88 -28.76 0.20
CA ASP A 78 63.40 -27.40 -0.06
C ASP A 78 62.98 -26.98 -1.50
N SER A 79 63.13 -25.75 -2.04
CA SER A 79 63.48 -24.38 -1.58
C SER A 79 63.09 -23.37 -2.70
N GLY A 80 63.22 -22.04 -2.51
CA GLY A 80 63.11 -21.08 -3.63
C GLY A 80 62.71 -19.62 -3.33
N THR A 81 63.68 -18.78 -2.96
CA THR A 81 63.78 -17.33 -3.22
C THR A 81 62.58 -16.37 -3.04
N ALA A 82 62.79 -15.40 -2.14
CA ALA A 82 61.92 -14.26 -1.87
C ALA A 82 61.65 -13.30 -3.04
N SER A 83 60.44 -12.73 -3.08
CA SER A 83 60.21 -11.28 -3.09
C SER A 83 58.76 -10.95 -2.71
N THR A 84 58.56 -9.74 -2.18
CA THR A 84 57.28 -9.12 -1.82
C THR A 84 56.26 -9.10 -2.96
N ASP A 85 54.97 -9.31 -2.66
CA ASP A 85 53.98 -8.22 -2.81
C ASP A 85 52.64 -8.51 -2.13
N GLU A 86 52.13 -7.49 -1.44
CA GLU A 86 50.91 -7.48 -0.64
C GLU A 86 49.72 -7.02 -1.52
N ALA A 87 49.24 -7.89 -2.41
CA ALA A 87 48.21 -7.52 -3.40
C ALA A 87 47.30 -8.69 -3.81
N ALA A 88 46.51 -9.25 -2.87
CA ALA A 88 45.55 -10.33 -3.17
C ALA A 88 44.28 -10.34 -2.29
N VAL A 89 43.80 -9.18 -1.82
CA VAL A 89 42.50 -9.06 -1.11
C VAL A 89 41.78 -7.78 -1.53
N THR A 90 41.47 -7.62 -2.83
CA THR A 90 40.67 -6.48 -3.34
C THR A 90 40.09 -6.74 -4.75
N ASP A 91 39.33 -7.82 -4.96
CA ASP A 91 38.61 -8.05 -6.24
C ASP A 91 37.26 -8.79 -6.08
N SER A 92 36.62 -8.66 -4.92
CA SER A 92 35.29 -9.26 -4.65
C SER A 92 34.18 -8.24 -4.37
N ASP A 93 34.51 -6.97 -4.16
CA ASP A 93 33.54 -5.93 -3.79
C ASP A 93 33.01 -5.10 -4.98
N GLU A 94 33.73 -5.05 -6.11
CA GLU A 94 33.28 -4.26 -7.29
C GLU A 94 32.11 -4.91 -8.06
N ALA A 95 31.89 -6.23 -7.90
CA ALA A 95 30.85 -6.96 -8.63
C ALA A 95 29.41 -6.66 -8.18
N VAL A 96 29.20 -5.94 -7.07
CA VAL A 96 27.87 -5.69 -6.49
C VAL A 96 27.21 -4.39 -6.99
N HIS A 97 27.97 -3.47 -7.61
CA HIS A 97 27.47 -2.15 -8.02
C HIS A 97 27.01 -2.02 -9.50
N SER A 98 27.08 -3.10 -10.30
CA SER A 98 27.01 -3.05 -11.77
C SER A 98 25.61 -3.16 -12.40
N SER A 99 24.56 -2.54 -11.83
CA SER A 99 23.31 -2.29 -12.58
C SER A 99 22.47 -1.10 -12.04
N ASP A 100 23.11 -0.01 -11.61
CA ASP A 100 22.39 1.27 -11.48
C ASP A 100 22.19 1.87 -12.89
N ARG A 101 21.25 1.29 -13.64
CA ARG A 101 20.77 1.91 -14.89
C ARG A 101 19.97 3.14 -14.48
N ASP A 102 20.63 4.28 -14.55
CA ASP A 102 20.02 5.59 -14.37
C ASP A 102 18.77 5.69 -15.25
N LEU A 103 17.59 5.50 -14.63
CA LEU A 103 16.32 5.64 -15.34
C LEU A 103 16.26 7.08 -15.85
N SER A 104 16.20 7.23 -17.17
CA SER A 104 16.01 8.53 -17.81
C SER A 104 14.87 9.27 -17.12
N ILE A 105 15.05 10.58 -16.88
CA ILE A 105 14.10 11.41 -16.13
C ILE A 105 12.69 11.30 -16.72
N THR A 106 12.57 11.14 -18.04
CA THR A 106 11.30 10.88 -18.73
C THR A 106 10.67 9.54 -18.37
N ALA A 107 11.43 8.44 -18.36
CA ALA A 107 10.94 7.12 -17.94
C ALA A 107 10.52 7.12 -16.46
N ALA A 108 11.33 7.74 -15.59
CA ALA A 108 10.98 7.95 -14.19
C ALA A 108 9.67 8.74 -14.02
N ALA A 109 9.50 9.83 -14.76
CA ALA A 109 8.29 10.63 -14.76
C ALA A 109 7.06 9.86 -15.27
N ILE A 110 7.19 9.08 -16.35
CA ILE A 110 6.11 8.24 -16.90
C ILE A 110 5.66 7.18 -15.88
N ILE A 111 6.59 6.52 -15.20
CA ILE A 111 6.26 5.52 -14.17
C ILE A 111 5.53 6.19 -12.99
N MET A 112 6.07 7.30 -12.44
CA MET A 112 5.40 8.02 -11.35
C MET A 112 4.02 8.55 -11.74
N ALA A 113 3.89 9.12 -12.95
CA ALA A 113 2.62 9.63 -13.47
C ALA A 113 1.60 8.51 -13.71
N THR A 114 2.05 7.32 -14.14
CA THR A 114 1.18 6.14 -14.31
C THR A 114 0.68 5.65 -12.95
N LEU A 115 1.58 5.50 -11.97
CA LEU A 115 1.23 5.03 -10.61
C LEU A 115 0.24 6.00 -9.93
N ALA A 116 0.48 7.31 -10.03
CA ALA A 116 -0.44 8.34 -9.53
C ALA A 116 -1.74 8.44 -10.35
N GLY A 117 -1.68 8.22 -11.66
CA GLY A 117 -2.84 8.20 -12.56
C GLY A 117 -3.83 7.10 -12.22
N ILE A 118 -3.36 5.96 -11.71
CA ILE A 118 -4.21 4.86 -11.25
C ILE A 118 -4.95 5.22 -9.97
N THR A 119 -4.26 5.72 -8.95
CA THR A 119 -4.91 6.12 -7.69
C THR A 119 -5.87 7.28 -7.91
N LEU A 120 -5.52 8.21 -8.81
CA LEU A 120 -6.41 9.26 -9.33
C LEU A 120 -7.66 8.66 -9.99
N THR A 121 -7.52 7.71 -10.92
CA THR A 121 -8.65 7.14 -11.65
C THR A 121 -9.61 6.36 -10.74
N SER A 122 -9.07 5.54 -9.83
CA SER A 122 -9.88 4.79 -8.85
C SER A 122 -10.66 5.73 -7.92
N SER A 123 -10.02 6.81 -7.43
CA SER A 123 -10.70 7.82 -6.62
C SER A 123 -11.68 8.69 -7.41
N LEU A 124 -11.39 8.98 -8.69
CA LEU A 124 -12.28 9.72 -9.60
C LEU A 124 -13.60 8.97 -9.81
N THR A 125 -13.56 7.67 -10.11
CA THR A 125 -14.77 6.87 -10.28
C THR A 125 -15.61 6.78 -9.00
N THR A 126 -14.97 6.87 -7.83
CA THR A 126 -15.66 6.89 -6.53
C THR A 126 -16.32 8.25 -6.27
N GLY A 127 -15.60 9.36 -6.43
CA GLY A 127 -16.20 10.71 -6.30
C GLY A 127 -17.29 10.99 -7.34
N PHE A 128 -17.11 10.48 -8.56
CA PHE A 128 -18.15 10.53 -9.60
C PHE A 128 -19.41 9.78 -9.17
N LEU A 129 -19.28 8.57 -8.63
CA LEU A 129 -20.40 7.79 -8.13
C LEU A 129 -21.20 8.59 -7.10
N VAL A 130 -20.54 9.19 -6.09
CA VAL A 130 -21.19 9.89 -4.97
C VAL A 130 -22.15 10.98 -5.46
N VAL A 131 -21.71 11.85 -6.37
CA VAL A 131 -22.57 12.92 -6.91
C VAL A 131 -23.62 12.39 -7.87
N ALA A 132 -23.30 11.38 -8.67
CA ALA A 132 -24.25 10.82 -9.65
C ALA A 132 -25.26 9.84 -9.04
N LEU A 133 -25.04 9.34 -7.82
CA LEU A 133 -25.81 8.26 -7.20
C LEU A 133 -27.32 8.56 -7.11
N PRO A 134 -27.79 9.75 -6.72
CA PRO A 134 -29.23 10.04 -6.66
C PRO A 134 -29.91 10.04 -8.03
N LYS A 135 -29.17 10.39 -9.10
CA LYS A 135 -29.67 10.35 -10.48
C LYS A 135 -29.65 8.93 -11.04
N MET A 136 -28.57 8.17 -10.80
CA MET A 136 -28.49 6.74 -11.13
C MET A 136 -29.58 5.94 -10.41
N ALA A 137 -29.86 6.24 -9.13
CA ALA A 137 -30.91 5.58 -8.36
C ALA A 137 -32.30 5.73 -9.01
N LYS A 138 -32.63 6.94 -9.50
CA LYS A 138 -33.87 7.22 -10.23
C LYS A 138 -33.90 6.54 -11.61
N ASP A 139 -32.82 6.65 -12.38
CA ASP A 139 -32.75 6.12 -13.75
C ASP A 139 -32.73 4.58 -13.83
N LEU A 140 -32.20 3.90 -12.81
CA LEU A 140 -32.15 2.42 -12.70
C LEU A 140 -33.27 1.85 -11.79
N ALA A 141 -34.16 2.70 -11.26
CA ALA A 141 -35.19 2.33 -10.28
C ALA A 141 -34.63 1.51 -9.09
N ILE A 142 -33.53 1.98 -8.51
CA ILE A 142 -32.85 1.30 -7.38
C ILE A 142 -33.72 1.42 -6.13
N PRO A 143 -34.05 0.30 -5.43
CA PRO A 143 -34.79 0.34 -4.17
C PRO A 143 -34.05 1.16 -3.09
N SER A 144 -34.79 1.81 -2.19
CA SER A 144 -34.22 2.65 -1.13
C SER A 144 -33.16 1.93 -0.28
N GLY A 145 -33.44 0.73 0.21
CA GLY A 145 -32.48 -0.09 0.97
C GLY A 145 -31.27 -0.60 0.15
N LEU A 146 -31.27 -0.43 -1.18
CA LEU A 146 -30.12 -0.74 -2.05
C LEU A 146 -29.35 0.52 -2.48
N LEU A 147 -29.75 1.73 -2.07
CA LEU A 147 -29.19 2.97 -2.61
C LEU A 147 -27.71 3.17 -2.25
N LEU A 148 -27.27 2.75 -1.05
CA LEU A 148 -25.86 2.84 -0.63
C LEU A 148 -24.98 1.69 -1.15
N TRP A 149 -25.56 0.58 -1.60
CA TRP A 149 -24.80 -0.61 -1.98
C TRP A 149 -23.76 -0.40 -3.10
N PRO A 150 -24.00 0.40 -4.16
CA PRO A 150 -22.98 0.72 -5.18
C PRO A 150 -21.72 1.41 -4.64
N ALA A 151 -21.81 2.11 -3.50
CA ALA A 151 -20.67 2.71 -2.82
C ALA A 151 -19.99 1.66 -1.92
N SER A 152 -20.75 1.04 -1.02
CA SER A 152 -20.23 0.09 -0.02
C SER A 152 -19.57 -1.16 -0.63
N ILE A 153 -20.11 -1.70 -1.73
CA ILE A 153 -19.59 -2.95 -2.32
C ILE A 153 -18.15 -2.81 -2.84
N TYR A 154 -17.75 -1.61 -3.28
CA TYR A 154 -16.39 -1.33 -3.74
C TYR A 154 -15.38 -1.46 -2.60
N GLY A 155 -15.68 -0.86 -1.44
CA GLY A 155 -14.85 -0.99 -0.24
C GLY A 155 -14.82 -2.42 0.29
N LEU A 156 -15.96 -3.10 0.29
CA LEU A 156 -16.09 -4.48 0.77
C LEU A 156 -15.27 -5.47 -0.06
N THR A 157 -15.48 -5.48 -1.38
CA THR A 157 -14.76 -6.38 -2.31
C THR A 157 -13.28 -6.05 -2.38
N GLY A 158 -12.93 -4.76 -2.30
CA GLY A 158 -11.55 -4.31 -2.17
C GLY A 158 -10.87 -4.87 -0.91
N GLY A 159 -11.50 -4.71 0.26
CA GLY A 159 -10.96 -5.19 1.53
C GLY A 159 -10.80 -6.72 1.58
N CYS A 160 -11.83 -7.48 1.17
CA CYS A 160 -11.77 -8.95 1.12
C CYS A 160 -10.63 -9.43 0.19
N SER A 161 -10.47 -8.79 -0.96
CA SER A 161 -9.55 -9.24 -2.00
C SER A 161 -8.11 -8.74 -1.78
N LEU A 162 -7.90 -7.66 -1.02
CA LEU A 162 -6.59 -7.02 -0.82
C LEU A 162 -5.53 -7.99 -0.30
N LEU A 163 -5.86 -8.78 0.71
CA LEU A 163 -4.93 -9.73 1.32
C LEU A 163 -4.57 -10.88 0.37
N ILE A 164 -5.59 -11.44 -0.30
CA ILE A 164 -5.41 -12.53 -1.28
C ILE A 164 -4.50 -12.05 -2.41
N VAL A 165 -4.87 -10.94 -3.01
CA VAL A 165 -4.21 -10.38 -4.19
C VAL A 165 -2.82 -9.86 -3.88
N GLY A 166 -2.57 -9.34 -2.67
CA GLY A 166 -1.22 -9.03 -2.19
C GLY A 166 -0.30 -10.25 -2.23
N THR A 167 -0.72 -11.37 -1.63
CA THR A 167 0.10 -12.61 -1.67
C THR A 167 0.26 -13.18 -3.08
N VAL A 168 -0.75 -13.04 -3.96
CA VAL A 168 -0.63 -13.41 -5.37
C VAL A 168 0.39 -12.51 -6.08
N ALA A 169 0.39 -11.20 -5.82
CA ALA A 169 1.33 -10.25 -6.41
C ALA A 169 2.79 -10.52 -6.01
N ASP A 170 3.03 -10.92 -4.76
CA ASP A 170 4.37 -11.27 -4.26
C ASP A 170 4.92 -12.57 -4.91
N VAL A 171 4.04 -13.49 -5.34
CA VAL A 171 4.42 -14.76 -5.97
C VAL A 171 4.50 -14.67 -7.49
N VAL A 172 3.51 -14.03 -8.14
CA VAL A 172 3.38 -13.92 -9.60
C VAL A 172 4.20 -12.76 -10.17
N GLY A 173 4.52 -11.76 -9.35
CA GLY A 173 5.25 -10.56 -9.74
C GLY A 173 4.32 -9.37 -9.93
N SER A 174 4.64 -8.26 -9.26
CA SER A 174 3.76 -7.11 -9.13
C SER A 174 3.34 -6.50 -10.47
N ARG A 175 4.21 -6.51 -11.48
CA ARG A 175 3.92 -6.00 -12.83
C ARG A 175 2.73 -6.72 -13.50
N ILE A 176 2.66 -8.04 -13.40
CA ILE A 176 1.62 -8.83 -14.09
C ILE A 176 0.26 -8.55 -13.45
N ILE A 177 0.20 -8.59 -12.12
CA ILE A 177 -1.02 -8.32 -11.36
C ILE A 177 -1.47 -6.86 -11.52
N PHE A 178 -0.54 -5.91 -11.62
CA PHE A 178 -0.84 -4.50 -11.91
C PHE A 178 -1.49 -4.32 -13.29
N LEU A 179 -0.93 -4.91 -14.36
CA LEU A 179 -1.49 -4.82 -15.70
C LEU A 179 -2.85 -5.52 -15.82
N ALA A 180 -3.01 -6.68 -15.16
CA ALA A 180 -4.30 -7.36 -15.07
C ALA A 180 -5.34 -6.53 -14.30
N GLY A 181 -4.94 -5.89 -13.19
CA GLY A 181 -5.78 -4.97 -12.43
C GLY A 181 -6.19 -3.73 -13.24
N CYS A 182 -5.29 -3.19 -14.07
CA CYS A 182 -5.61 -2.07 -14.95
C CYS A 182 -6.66 -2.46 -16.00
N LEU A 183 -6.52 -3.62 -16.65
CA LEU A 183 -7.51 -4.15 -17.58
C LEU A 183 -8.86 -4.40 -16.90
N LEU A 184 -8.85 -4.97 -15.69
CA LEU A 184 -10.04 -5.22 -14.91
C LEU A 184 -10.74 -3.91 -14.51
N LEU A 185 -9.98 -2.87 -14.16
CA LEU A 185 -10.51 -1.54 -13.88
C LEU A 185 -11.15 -0.93 -15.13
N VAL A 186 -10.46 -0.92 -16.28
CA VAL A 186 -11.02 -0.40 -17.54
C VAL A 186 -12.33 -1.10 -17.90
N GLY A 187 -12.34 -2.44 -17.88
CA GLY A 187 -13.51 -3.24 -18.24
C GLY A 187 -14.69 -3.05 -17.29
N SER A 188 -14.44 -2.90 -15.99
CA SER A 188 -15.49 -2.73 -14.98
C SER A 188 -16.01 -1.29 -14.88
N VAL A 189 -15.18 -0.27 -15.13
CA VAL A 189 -15.59 1.13 -15.25
C VAL A 189 -16.43 1.33 -16.51
N LEU A 190 -16.02 0.72 -17.64
CA LEU A 190 -16.82 0.69 -18.87
C LEU A 190 -18.15 -0.05 -18.64
N GLY A 191 -18.11 -1.23 -17.99
CA GLY A 191 -19.30 -2.00 -17.62
C GLY A 191 -20.32 -1.23 -16.79
N SER A 192 -19.88 -0.43 -15.81
CA SER A 192 -20.77 0.47 -15.06
C SER A 192 -21.48 1.48 -15.96
N GLY A 193 -20.82 2.00 -16.99
CA GLY A 193 -21.44 2.90 -17.99
C GLY A 193 -22.46 2.21 -18.90
N LEU A 194 -22.28 0.91 -19.19
CA LEU A 194 -23.25 0.10 -19.94
C LEU A 194 -24.37 -0.52 -19.07
N SER A 195 -24.35 -0.30 -17.75
CA SER A 195 -25.33 -0.92 -16.85
C SER A 195 -26.76 -0.40 -17.09
N ASN A 196 -27.71 -1.35 -17.10
CA ASN A 196 -29.14 -1.09 -17.26
C ASN A 196 -29.97 -1.57 -16.07
N THR A 197 -29.37 -2.29 -15.11
CA THR A 197 -30.04 -2.74 -13.89
C THR A 197 -29.19 -2.43 -12.65
N PRO A 198 -29.81 -2.24 -11.46
CA PRO A 198 -29.08 -2.05 -10.20
C PRO A 198 -28.04 -3.15 -9.96
N THR A 199 -28.42 -4.41 -10.17
CA THR A 199 -27.55 -5.57 -9.96
C THR A 199 -26.31 -5.54 -10.85
N GLN A 200 -26.43 -5.10 -12.11
CA GLN A 200 -25.26 -4.92 -12.99
C GLN A 200 -24.33 -3.82 -12.48
N LEU A 201 -24.86 -2.65 -12.10
CA LEU A 201 -24.04 -1.56 -11.56
C LEU A 201 -23.30 -1.98 -10.28
N ILE A 202 -24.00 -2.64 -9.36
CA ILE A 202 -23.44 -3.19 -8.11
C ILE A 202 -22.36 -4.24 -8.41
N ALA A 203 -22.62 -5.18 -9.32
CA ALA A 203 -21.63 -6.19 -9.71
C ALA A 203 -20.36 -5.57 -10.30
N PHE A 204 -20.48 -4.62 -11.23
CA PHE A 204 -19.33 -3.91 -11.80
C PHE A 204 -18.56 -3.09 -10.75
N ARG A 205 -19.25 -2.47 -9.78
CA ARG A 205 -18.61 -1.79 -8.64
C ARG A 205 -17.86 -2.75 -7.72
N GLY A 206 -18.36 -3.97 -7.54
CA GLY A 206 -17.63 -5.05 -6.87
C GLY A 206 -16.36 -5.47 -7.63
N VAL A 207 -16.44 -5.58 -8.97
CA VAL A 207 -15.25 -5.86 -9.79
C VAL A 207 -14.24 -4.71 -9.75
N GLN A 208 -14.67 -3.45 -9.68
CA GLN A 208 -13.79 -2.30 -9.47
C GLN A 208 -13.06 -2.37 -8.13
N GLY A 209 -13.70 -2.87 -7.07
CA GLY A 209 -13.05 -3.07 -5.76
C GLY A 209 -11.94 -4.13 -5.83
N ILE A 210 -12.19 -5.25 -6.50
CA ILE A 210 -11.17 -6.28 -6.79
C ILE A 210 -10.01 -5.67 -7.62
N ALA A 211 -10.31 -4.88 -8.65
CA ALA A 211 -9.29 -4.19 -9.44
C ALA A 211 -8.44 -3.23 -8.58
N ALA A 212 -9.07 -2.44 -7.70
CA ALA A 212 -8.37 -1.57 -6.76
C ALA A 212 -7.46 -2.36 -5.80
N SER A 213 -7.91 -3.54 -5.34
CA SER A 213 -7.13 -4.43 -4.48
C SER A 213 -5.92 -5.06 -5.19
N MET A 214 -5.96 -5.20 -6.52
CA MET A 214 -4.79 -5.52 -7.36
C MET A 214 -3.83 -4.36 -7.47
N LEU A 215 -4.35 -3.16 -7.69
CA LEU A 215 -3.57 -1.99 -8.07
C LEU A 215 -2.83 -1.35 -6.90
N LEU A 216 -3.44 -1.26 -5.71
CA LEU A 216 -2.83 -0.62 -4.53
C LEU A 216 -1.50 -1.28 -4.08
N PRO A 217 -1.43 -2.59 -3.75
CA PRO A 217 -0.18 -3.20 -3.29
C PRO A 217 0.87 -3.29 -4.40
N THR A 218 0.43 -3.55 -5.64
CA THR A 218 1.36 -3.66 -6.77
C THR A 218 1.95 -2.30 -7.16
N ALA A 219 1.20 -1.20 -7.08
CA ALA A 219 1.72 0.15 -7.32
C ALA A 219 2.84 0.50 -6.32
N MET A 220 2.64 0.20 -5.04
CA MET A 220 3.64 0.45 -4.00
C MET A 220 4.88 -0.42 -4.21
N SER A 221 4.71 -1.72 -4.53
CA SER A 221 5.81 -2.64 -4.85
C SER A 221 6.60 -2.21 -6.10
N LEU A 222 5.93 -1.81 -7.18
CA LEU A 222 6.58 -1.31 -8.39
C LEU A 222 7.35 -0.02 -8.12
N LEU A 223 6.82 0.88 -7.27
CA LEU A 223 7.53 2.10 -6.90
C LEU A 223 8.84 1.82 -6.15
N THR A 224 8.85 0.84 -5.22
CA THR A 224 10.08 0.46 -4.51
C THR A 224 11.06 -0.33 -5.37
N LEU A 225 10.57 -0.98 -6.43
CA LEU A 225 11.39 -1.72 -7.40
C LEU A 225 12.11 -0.80 -8.41
N TYR A 226 11.43 0.22 -8.94
CA TYR A 226 12.00 1.15 -9.93
C TYR A 226 12.80 2.30 -9.31
N PHE A 227 12.55 2.66 -8.04
CA PHE A 227 13.21 3.80 -7.39
C PHE A 227 13.97 3.39 -6.12
N PRO A 228 15.31 3.55 -6.08
CA PRO A 228 16.07 3.33 -4.85
C PRO A 228 15.68 4.35 -3.76
N VAL A 229 16.10 4.07 -2.53
CA VAL A 229 15.82 4.94 -1.37
C VAL A 229 16.39 6.34 -1.61
N GLY A 230 15.53 7.35 -1.59
CA GLY A 230 15.93 8.73 -1.85
C GLY A 230 14.78 9.63 -2.31
N LYS A 231 15.12 10.85 -2.74
CA LYS A 231 14.15 11.90 -3.09
C LYS A 231 13.15 11.47 -4.17
N ARG A 232 13.59 10.75 -5.21
CA ARG A 232 12.72 10.27 -6.31
C ARG A 232 11.63 9.30 -5.79
N ARG A 233 11.98 8.35 -4.91
CA ARG A 233 11.02 7.42 -4.29
C ARG A 233 10.03 8.13 -3.36
N ASN A 234 10.50 9.09 -2.54
CA ASN A 234 9.63 9.86 -1.67
C ASN A 234 8.64 10.73 -2.47
N LEU A 235 9.09 11.35 -3.57
CA LEU A 235 8.22 12.07 -4.50
C LEU A 235 7.20 11.14 -5.15
N GLY A 236 7.60 9.93 -5.53
CA GLY A 236 6.69 8.91 -6.04
C GLY A 236 5.57 8.57 -5.06
N PHE A 237 5.89 8.33 -3.78
CA PHE A 237 4.86 8.09 -2.75
C PHE A 237 3.96 9.31 -2.55
N ALA A 238 4.51 10.52 -2.56
CA ALA A 238 3.74 11.75 -2.45
C ALA A 238 2.77 11.93 -3.63
N LEU A 239 3.19 11.63 -4.86
CA LEU A 239 2.34 11.70 -6.05
C LEU A 239 1.25 10.63 -6.05
N VAL A 240 1.58 9.39 -5.67
CA VAL A 240 0.59 8.29 -5.54
C VAL A 240 -0.47 8.63 -4.48
N GLY A 241 -0.05 9.19 -3.34
CA GLY A 241 -0.95 9.65 -2.27
C GLY A 241 -1.79 10.86 -2.69
N ALA A 242 -1.19 11.87 -3.32
CA ALA A 242 -1.89 13.07 -3.82
C ALA A 242 -2.87 12.76 -4.97
N GLY A 243 -2.63 11.67 -5.72
CA GLY A 243 -3.54 11.18 -6.75
C GLY A 243 -4.94 10.91 -6.22
N GLN A 244 -5.10 10.33 -5.02
CA GLN A 244 -6.40 10.00 -4.47
C GLN A 244 -7.33 11.20 -4.21
N PRO A 245 -6.97 12.22 -3.40
CA PRO A 245 -7.84 13.38 -3.18
C PRO A 245 -8.03 14.19 -4.47
N THR A 246 -7.01 14.31 -5.31
CA THR A 246 -7.12 15.01 -6.61
C THR A 246 -8.14 14.32 -7.52
N GLY A 247 -8.04 12.99 -7.64
CA GLY A 247 -8.98 12.17 -8.40
C GLY A 247 -10.40 12.29 -7.87
N TYR A 248 -10.58 12.18 -6.54
CA TYR A 248 -11.88 12.32 -5.89
C TYR A 248 -12.54 13.67 -6.20
N SER A 249 -11.82 14.79 -6.00
CA SER A 249 -12.33 16.13 -6.30
C SER A 249 -12.67 16.33 -7.78
N VAL A 250 -11.85 15.81 -8.70
CA VAL A 250 -12.17 15.80 -10.15
C VAL A 250 -13.41 14.95 -10.43
N GLY A 251 -13.56 13.82 -9.74
CA GLY A 251 -14.74 12.95 -9.80
C GLY A 251 -16.02 13.67 -9.38
N LEU A 252 -16.00 14.39 -8.26
CA LEU A 252 -17.14 15.20 -7.80
C LEU A 252 -17.55 16.25 -8.85
N PHE A 253 -16.59 16.99 -9.39
CA PHE A 253 -16.83 18.04 -10.40
C PHE A 253 -17.39 17.48 -11.70
N LEU A 254 -16.79 16.40 -12.22
CA LEU A 254 -17.31 15.70 -13.41
C LEU A 254 -18.69 15.07 -13.12
N GLY A 255 -18.92 14.60 -11.90
CA GLY A 255 -20.20 14.09 -11.42
C GLY A 255 -21.32 15.10 -11.64
N GLY A 256 -21.19 16.30 -11.05
CA GLY A 256 -22.18 17.37 -11.22
C GLY A 256 -22.37 17.75 -12.69
N PHE A 257 -21.27 18.02 -13.41
CA PHE A 257 -21.32 18.42 -14.82
C PHE A 257 -22.04 17.40 -15.72
N PHE A 258 -21.75 16.11 -15.59
CA PHE A 258 -22.38 15.07 -16.42
C PHE A 258 -23.82 14.74 -16.00
N VAL A 259 -24.15 14.85 -14.71
CA VAL A 259 -25.53 14.66 -14.20
C VAL A 259 -26.46 15.72 -14.77
N ASP A 260 -26.02 16.97 -14.81
CA ASP A 260 -26.84 18.10 -15.28
C ASP A 260 -26.88 18.24 -16.82
N SER A 261 -25.84 17.77 -17.52
CA SER A 261 -25.68 18.02 -18.97
C SER A 261 -26.16 16.87 -19.87
N ILE A 262 -25.36 15.81 -20.02
CA ILE A 262 -25.52 14.77 -21.08
C ILE A 262 -25.90 13.40 -20.49
N GLY A 263 -25.87 13.26 -19.16
CA GLY A 263 -26.20 12.05 -18.43
C GLY A 263 -24.99 11.30 -17.89
N TRP A 264 -25.20 10.64 -16.75
CA TRP A 264 -24.18 9.96 -15.95
C TRP A 264 -23.40 8.86 -16.68
N ARG A 265 -23.96 8.24 -17.73
CA ARG A 265 -23.26 7.19 -18.52
C ARG A 265 -21.98 7.71 -19.19
N TYR A 266 -21.99 8.97 -19.65
CA TYR A 266 -20.80 9.57 -20.27
C TYR A 266 -19.67 9.83 -19.27
N GLY A 267 -19.98 10.06 -18.00
CA GLY A 267 -18.96 10.14 -16.95
C GLY A 267 -18.22 8.81 -16.74
N TRP A 268 -18.93 7.68 -16.77
CA TRP A 268 -18.31 6.35 -16.77
C TRP A 268 -17.46 6.09 -18.02
N TYR A 269 -17.94 6.49 -19.20
CA TYR A 269 -17.15 6.35 -20.44
C TYR A 269 -15.88 7.19 -20.42
N LEU A 270 -15.93 8.44 -19.92
CA LEU A 270 -14.74 9.27 -19.74
C LEU A 270 -13.78 8.64 -18.72
N GLY A 271 -14.29 8.15 -17.57
CA GLY A 271 -13.51 7.42 -16.59
C GLY A 271 -12.81 6.19 -17.18
N ALA A 272 -13.51 5.43 -18.03
CA ALA A 272 -12.94 4.28 -18.74
C ALA A 272 -11.86 4.70 -19.74
N CYS A 273 -12.03 5.82 -20.46
CA CYS A 273 -11.01 6.37 -21.35
C CYS A 273 -9.75 6.79 -20.58
N VAL A 274 -9.89 7.46 -19.43
CA VAL A 274 -8.75 7.83 -18.56
C VAL A 274 -8.05 6.57 -18.03
N ALA A 275 -8.81 5.59 -17.52
CA ALA A 275 -8.28 4.30 -17.09
C ALA A 275 -7.50 3.59 -18.21
N PHE A 276 -8.00 3.67 -19.45
CA PHE A 276 -7.38 3.02 -20.61
C PHE A 276 -6.09 3.72 -21.04
N VAL A 277 -6.03 5.06 -21.03
CA VAL A 277 -4.79 5.82 -21.28
C VAL A 277 -3.73 5.46 -20.24
N VAL A 278 -4.12 5.33 -18.97
CA VAL A 278 -3.24 4.92 -17.87
C VAL A 278 -2.81 3.44 -18.00
N PHE A 279 -3.68 2.55 -18.50
CA PHE A 279 -3.30 1.19 -18.85
C PHE A 279 -2.27 1.14 -19.99
N LEU A 280 -2.41 1.98 -21.03
CA LEU A 280 -1.43 2.07 -22.11
C LEU A 280 -0.10 2.64 -21.60
N SER A 281 -0.12 3.67 -20.74
CA SER A 281 1.11 4.20 -20.14
C SER A 281 1.79 3.19 -19.21
N ALA A 282 1.01 2.35 -18.51
CA ALA A 282 1.53 1.19 -17.77
C ALA A 282 2.17 0.14 -18.69
N LEU A 283 1.51 -0.21 -19.79
CA LEU A 283 1.94 -1.26 -20.71
C LEU A 283 3.26 -0.90 -21.42
N PHE A 284 3.39 0.35 -21.88
CA PHE A 284 4.55 0.83 -22.63
C PHE A 284 5.63 1.49 -21.74
N GLY A 285 5.24 2.19 -20.68
CA GLY A 285 6.15 2.99 -19.85
C GLY A 285 6.95 2.19 -18.82
N MET A 286 6.42 1.06 -18.37
CA MET A 286 7.18 0.13 -17.53
C MET A 286 8.04 -0.79 -18.39
N SER A 287 9.37 -0.68 -18.32
CA SER A 287 10.28 -1.66 -18.94
C SER A 287 10.34 -2.95 -18.10
N LYS A 288 10.52 -4.12 -18.73
CA LYS A 288 10.62 -5.40 -17.99
C LYS A 288 11.86 -5.36 -17.09
N HIS A 289 11.69 -5.36 -15.77
CA HIS A 289 12.82 -5.26 -14.87
C HIS A 289 13.51 -6.63 -14.75
N PRO A 290 14.86 -6.74 -14.69
CA PRO A 290 15.50 -8.06 -14.56
C PRO A 290 15.13 -8.82 -13.28
N LYS A 291 14.69 -8.10 -12.23
CA LYS A 291 14.14 -8.70 -11.01
C LYS A 291 12.66 -9.11 -11.14
N ASP A 292 11.96 -8.77 -12.23
CA ASP A 292 10.71 -9.42 -12.68
C ASP A 292 11.00 -10.84 -13.22
N GLY A 293 12.05 -11.50 -12.72
CA GLY A 293 12.48 -12.81 -13.16
C GLY A 293 11.33 -13.79 -13.02
N VAL A 294 10.79 -14.22 -14.17
CA VAL A 294 9.63 -15.11 -14.27
C VAL A 294 10.02 -16.46 -13.67
N ARG A 295 9.84 -16.58 -12.35
CA ARG A 295 9.90 -17.87 -11.66
C ARG A 295 8.84 -18.74 -12.33
N PRO A 296 9.15 -19.98 -12.73
CA PRO A 296 8.24 -20.78 -13.54
C PRO A 296 6.87 -20.87 -12.87
N PHE A 297 5.86 -20.42 -13.63
CA PHE A 297 4.47 -20.36 -13.22
C PHE A 297 3.99 -21.78 -12.93
N THR A 298 3.68 -22.06 -11.66
CA THR A 298 3.21 -23.38 -11.22
C THR A 298 2.09 -23.17 -10.22
N TRP A 299 0.87 -23.60 -10.58
CA TRP A 299 -0.32 -23.48 -9.73
C TRP A 299 -0.11 -24.09 -8.34
N ASP A 300 0.64 -25.20 -8.25
CA ASP A 300 0.99 -25.86 -7.00
C ASP A 300 1.72 -24.95 -6.01
N LYS A 301 2.60 -24.06 -6.50
CA LYS A 301 3.32 -23.10 -5.64
C LYS A 301 2.41 -22.01 -5.11
N ILE A 302 1.36 -21.64 -5.83
CA ILE A 302 0.35 -20.68 -5.37
C ILE A 302 -0.55 -21.35 -4.32
N LEU A 303 -0.98 -22.60 -4.58
CA LEU A 303 -1.79 -23.39 -3.64
C LEU A 303 -1.04 -23.72 -2.34
N LEU A 304 0.28 -23.97 -2.38
CA LEU A 304 1.10 -24.19 -1.18
C LEU A 304 1.59 -22.92 -0.47
N ARG A 305 1.65 -21.75 -1.14
CA ARG A 305 2.19 -20.51 -0.53
C ARG A 305 1.15 -19.50 -0.08
N ILE A 306 -0.12 -19.66 -0.45
CA ILE A 306 -1.21 -18.78 -0.02
C ILE A 306 -2.05 -19.50 1.03
N ASP A 307 -2.31 -18.84 2.15
CA ASP A 307 -3.26 -19.33 3.16
C ASP A 307 -4.69 -19.10 2.68
N TRP A 308 -5.16 -19.96 1.77
CA TRP A 308 -6.52 -19.91 1.22
C TRP A 308 -7.59 -20.00 2.32
N ALA A 309 -7.32 -20.72 3.41
CA ALA A 309 -8.22 -20.79 4.56
C ALA A 309 -8.28 -19.44 5.29
N GLY A 310 -7.12 -18.84 5.61
CA GLY A 310 -7.06 -17.50 6.20
C GLY A 310 -7.70 -16.42 5.30
N ALA A 311 -7.51 -16.52 3.98
CA ALA A 311 -8.11 -15.64 2.98
C ALA A 311 -9.66 -15.74 2.96
N VAL A 312 -10.20 -16.96 2.95
CA VAL A 312 -11.65 -17.20 3.00
C VAL A 312 -12.23 -16.75 4.33
N VAL A 313 -11.57 -17.05 5.46
CA VAL A 313 -12.01 -16.63 6.80
C VAL A 313 -11.99 -15.10 6.94
N ALA A 314 -10.93 -14.42 6.47
CA ALA A 314 -10.87 -12.96 6.49
C ALA A 314 -11.96 -12.32 5.61
N SER A 315 -12.17 -12.86 4.40
CA SER A 315 -13.22 -12.39 3.47
C SER A 315 -14.62 -12.61 4.03
N ALA A 316 -14.87 -13.77 4.65
CA ALA A 316 -16.14 -14.09 5.30
C ALA A 316 -16.39 -13.20 6.53
N CYS A 317 -15.36 -12.95 7.33
CA CYS A 317 -15.42 -12.04 8.48
C CYS A 317 -15.78 -10.61 8.03
N LEU A 318 -15.07 -10.06 7.03
CA LEU A 318 -15.33 -8.71 6.52
C LEU A 318 -16.70 -8.61 5.84
N GLY A 319 -17.08 -9.64 5.08
CA GLY A 319 -18.40 -9.81 4.45
C GLY A 319 -19.55 -9.76 5.45
N MET A 320 -19.52 -10.62 6.47
CA MET A 320 -20.58 -10.66 7.49
C MET A 320 -20.60 -9.41 8.36
N PHE A 321 -19.43 -8.86 8.74
CA PHE A 321 -19.36 -7.64 9.53
C PHE A 321 -19.93 -6.43 8.77
N SER A 322 -19.60 -6.29 7.49
CA SER A 322 -20.17 -5.24 6.63
C SER A 322 -21.68 -5.41 6.41
N TYR A 323 -22.16 -6.65 6.28
CA TYR A 323 -23.59 -6.94 6.14
C TYR A 323 -24.38 -6.56 7.40
N VAL A 324 -23.87 -6.94 8.58
CA VAL A 324 -24.45 -6.56 9.88
C VAL A 324 -24.50 -5.04 10.01
N LEU A 325 -23.41 -4.32 9.74
CA LEU A 325 -23.38 -2.86 9.85
C LEU A 325 -24.35 -2.17 8.88
N ALA A 326 -24.51 -2.70 7.65
CA ALA A 326 -25.46 -2.17 6.70
C ALA A 326 -26.91 -2.26 7.21
N ILE A 327 -27.29 -3.39 7.82
CA ILE A 327 -28.63 -3.60 8.37
C ILE A 327 -28.88 -2.78 9.65
N VAL A 328 -27.92 -2.74 10.56
CA VAL A 328 -27.98 -1.90 11.78
C VAL A 328 -28.19 -0.42 11.42
N SER A 329 -27.73 0.01 10.23
CA SER A 329 -27.88 1.38 9.73
C SER A 329 -29.21 1.65 9.02
N ASP A 330 -29.94 0.61 8.59
CA ASP A 330 -31.24 0.72 7.89
C ASP A 330 -32.40 0.78 8.90
N ASP A 331 -32.39 -0.08 9.93
CA ASP A 331 -33.31 -0.01 11.06
C ASP A 331 -32.71 -0.61 12.35
N GLY A 332 -32.57 0.22 13.39
CA GLY A 332 -32.07 -0.22 14.70
C GLY A 332 -32.96 -1.23 15.44
N GLN A 333 -34.23 -1.41 15.04
CA GLN A 333 -35.11 -2.46 15.59
C GLN A 333 -34.82 -3.84 14.97
N GLN A 334 -34.42 -3.90 13.69
CA GLN A 334 -34.14 -5.15 12.98
C GLN A 334 -33.04 -5.97 13.65
N VAL A 335 -32.10 -5.33 14.36
CA VAL A 335 -31.01 -5.97 15.13
C VAL A 335 -31.51 -7.01 16.15
N ARG A 336 -32.80 -6.95 16.52
CA ARG A 336 -33.45 -7.92 17.43
C ARG A 336 -33.94 -9.19 16.73
N GLU A 337 -33.90 -9.27 15.40
CA GLU A 337 -34.28 -10.47 14.67
C GLU A 337 -33.31 -11.63 14.95
N PRO A 338 -33.80 -12.87 15.18
CA PRO A 338 -32.94 -14.03 15.47
C PRO A 338 -31.84 -14.26 14.42
N THR A 339 -32.17 -14.06 13.14
CA THR A 339 -31.24 -14.18 12.01
C THR A 339 -30.03 -13.24 12.17
N GLN A 340 -30.26 -12.02 12.62
CA GLN A 340 -29.24 -10.98 12.71
C GLN A 340 -28.35 -11.20 13.94
N ILE A 341 -28.95 -11.63 15.06
CA ILE A 341 -28.21 -12.06 16.26
C ILE A 341 -27.30 -13.25 15.93
N VAL A 342 -27.77 -14.22 15.14
CA VAL A 342 -26.95 -15.35 14.68
C VAL A 342 -25.81 -14.87 13.77
N LEU A 343 -26.05 -14.00 12.79
CA LEU A 343 -24.98 -13.46 11.95
C LEU A 343 -23.97 -12.61 12.74
N LEU A 344 -24.42 -11.79 13.69
CA LEU A 344 -23.55 -11.04 14.59
C LEU A 344 -22.68 -11.97 15.44
N SER A 345 -23.25 -13.05 15.96
CA SER A 345 -22.54 -14.06 16.75
C SER A 345 -21.50 -14.82 15.91
N ILE A 346 -21.84 -15.17 14.66
CA ILE A 346 -20.90 -15.82 13.73
C ILE A 346 -19.77 -14.86 13.32
N ALA A 347 -20.08 -13.60 13.01
CA ALA A 347 -19.06 -12.57 12.73
C ALA A 347 -18.13 -12.35 13.94
N GLY A 348 -18.72 -12.24 15.14
CA GLY A 348 -17.99 -12.12 16.41
C GLY A 348 -17.12 -13.34 16.74
N ALA A 349 -17.51 -14.54 16.30
CA ALA A 349 -16.73 -15.77 16.44
C ALA A 349 -15.65 -15.93 15.33
N LEU A 350 -15.89 -15.38 14.13
CA LEU A 350 -14.94 -15.41 13.01
C LEU A 350 -13.65 -14.61 13.31
N VAL A 351 -13.74 -13.50 14.04
CA VAL A 351 -12.57 -12.70 14.45
C VAL A 351 -11.57 -13.51 15.31
N PRO A 352 -11.94 -14.09 16.47
CA PRO A 352 -11.03 -14.92 17.25
C PRO A 352 -10.65 -16.23 16.53
N ALA A 353 -11.52 -16.79 15.70
CA ALA A 353 -11.17 -17.94 14.86
C ALA A 353 -10.06 -17.60 13.84
N PHE A 354 -10.10 -16.41 13.22
CA PHE A 354 -9.03 -15.90 12.37
C PHE A 354 -7.73 -15.71 13.16
N VAL A 355 -7.77 -15.02 14.30
CA VAL A 355 -6.58 -14.79 15.15
C VAL A 355 -5.94 -16.12 15.59
N TRP A 356 -6.75 -17.11 15.96
CA TRP A 356 -6.30 -18.46 16.31
C TRP A 356 -5.72 -19.22 15.11
N TRP A 357 -6.36 -19.15 13.94
CA TRP A 357 -5.86 -19.76 12.71
C TRP A 357 -4.49 -19.17 12.34
N MET A 358 -4.36 -17.85 12.37
CA MET A 358 -3.12 -17.13 12.11
C MET A 358 -2.00 -17.49 13.10
N TRP A 359 -2.32 -17.60 14.40
CA TRP A 359 -1.39 -18.08 15.43
C TRP A 359 -0.93 -19.53 15.17
N ARG A 360 -1.86 -20.38 14.72
CA ARG A 360 -1.57 -21.78 14.37
C ARG A 360 -0.68 -21.89 13.14
N GLN A 361 -0.93 -21.09 12.09
CA GLN A 361 -0.09 -21.05 10.88
C GLN A 361 1.33 -20.56 11.20
N GLU A 362 1.46 -19.49 11.98
CA GLU A 362 2.76 -18.94 12.43
C GLU A 362 3.55 -19.98 13.25
N LYS A 363 2.90 -20.67 14.19
CA LYS A 363 3.53 -21.77 14.96
C LYS A 363 3.94 -22.97 14.11
N LEU A 364 3.28 -23.21 12.98
CA LEU A 364 3.58 -24.31 12.07
C LEU A 364 4.63 -23.94 11.01
N GLY A 365 5.18 -22.72 11.03
CA GLY A 365 6.13 -22.23 10.01
C GLY A 365 5.54 -22.16 8.61
N LYS A 366 4.20 -22.11 8.50
CA LYS A 366 3.45 -22.07 7.25
C LYS A 366 3.25 -20.63 6.79
N PRO A 367 2.99 -20.38 5.49
CA PRO A 367 2.67 -19.05 5.01
C PRO A 367 1.48 -18.46 5.78
N ALA A 368 1.73 -17.39 6.53
CA ALA A 368 0.71 -16.65 7.26
C ALA A 368 0.51 -15.30 6.55
N LEU A 369 -0.74 -14.96 6.20
CA LEU A 369 -1.13 -13.69 5.57
C LEU A 369 -0.63 -12.44 6.33
N ILE A 370 -0.76 -12.42 7.65
CA ILE A 370 -0.20 -11.40 8.56
C ILE A 370 0.29 -12.14 9.82
N PRO A 371 1.60 -12.41 10.00
CA PRO A 371 2.09 -13.12 11.18
C PRO A 371 1.79 -12.33 12.48
N ASN A 372 1.34 -13.02 13.53
CA ASN A 372 0.91 -12.37 14.77
C ASN A 372 2.07 -11.72 15.54
N SER A 373 3.31 -12.07 15.24
CA SER A 373 4.51 -11.34 15.67
C SER A 373 4.53 -9.86 15.26
N LEU A 374 4.00 -9.48 14.09
CA LEU A 374 3.97 -8.06 13.66
C LEU A 374 3.08 -7.20 14.56
N TRP A 375 1.97 -7.75 15.05
CA TRP A 375 1.04 -7.05 15.96
C TRP A 375 1.65 -6.73 17.32
N LYS A 376 2.75 -7.40 17.71
CA LYS A 376 3.52 -7.06 18.92
C LYS A 376 4.34 -5.78 18.75
N THR A 377 4.64 -5.38 17.51
CA THR A 377 5.33 -4.12 17.24
C THR A 377 4.36 -2.96 17.35
N ALA A 378 4.51 -2.13 18.39
CA ALA A 378 3.64 -0.98 18.64
C ALA A 378 3.49 -0.04 17.43
N ALA A 379 4.55 0.13 16.63
CA ALA A 379 4.52 0.92 15.40
C ALA A 379 3.55 0.35 14.35
N PHE A 380 3.49 -0.97 14.16
CA PHE A 380 2.59 -1.61 13.20
C PHE A 380 1.13 -1.46 13.64
N SER A 381 0.83 -1.81 14.90
CA SER A 381 -0.52 -1.67 15.47
C SER A 381 -1.01 -0.22 15.46
N SER A 382 -0.14 0.74 15.80
CA SER A 382 -0.43 2.18 15.76
C SER A 382 -0.72 2.67 14.34
N ILE A 383 0.07 2.27 13.34
CA ILE A 383 -0.20 2.61 11.93
C ILE A 383 -1.54 2.05 11.46
N CYS A 384 -1.84 0.77 11.76
CA CYS A 384 -3.12 0.17 11.42
C CYS A 384 -4.31 0.89 12.08
N GLY A 385 -4.19 1.22 13.37
CA GLY A 385 -5.21 1.98 14.10
C GLY A 385 -5.41 3.40 13.55
N MET A 386 -4.32 4.11 13.26
CA MET A 386 -4.36 5.45 12.65
C MET A 386 -5.02 5.43 11.27
N VAL A 387 -4.66 4.46 10.40
CA VAL A 387 -5.26 4.31 9.07
C VAL A 387 -6.75 3.99 9.19
N PHE A 388 -7.14 3.06 10.07
CA PHE A 388 -8.54 2.72 10.31
C PHE A 388 -9.35 3.93 10.77
N LEU A 389 -8.88 4.66 11.79
CA LEU A 389 -9.56 5.86 12.30
C LEU A 389 -9.66 6.98 11.26
N THR A 390 -8.62 7.17 10.45
CA THR A 390 -8.60 8.18 9.38
C THR A 390 -9.65 7.86 8.32
N TRP A 391 -9.71 6.62 7.84
CA TRP A 391 -10.72 6.22 6.84
C TRP A 391 -12.14 6.20 7.42
N ALA A 392 -12.32 5.74 8.66
CA ALA A 392 -13.61 5.80 9.34
C ALA A 392 -14.12 7.25 9.46
N MET A 393 -13.27 8.18 9.90
CA MET A 393 -13.61 9.60 9.98
C MET A 393 -13.95 10.20 8.61
N ILE A 394 -13.16 9.92 7.58
CA ILE A 394 -13.41 10.43 6.22
C ILE A 394 -14.75 9.93 5.69
N GLN A 395 -15.02 8.62 5.74
CA GLN A 395 -16.30 8.09 5.27
C GLN A 395 -17.49 8.59 6.09
N SER A 396 -17.36 8.71 7.42
CA SER A 396 -18.42 9.28 8.25
C SER A 396 -18.74 10.73 7.88
N LEU A 397 -17.72 11.56 7.64
CA LEU A 397 -17.91 12.94 7.18
C LEU A 397 -18.55 12.99 5.78
N GLU A 398 -18.11 12.14 4.85
CA GLU A 398 -18.67 12.03 3.50
C GLU A 398 -20.18 11.74 3.55
N TYR A 399 -20.63 10.77 4.36
CA TYR A 399 -22.05 10.47 4.52
C TYR A 399 -22.83 11.61 5.19
N VAL A 400 -22.28 12.25 6.23
CA VAL A 400 -22.94 13.37 6.91
C VAL A 400 -23.11 14.56 5.97
N PHE A 401 -22.08 14.93 5.20
CA PHE A 401 -22.15 16.01 4.22
C PHE A 401 -22.96 15.68 2.95
N SER A 402 -23.21 14.40 2.67
CA SER A 402 -24.07 13.98 1.55
C SER A 402 -25.57 13.93 1.92
N LEU A 403 -25.91 14.01 3.20
CA LEU A 403 -27.28 13.99 3.73
C LEU A 403 -27.76 15.36 4.26
N LEU A 404 -26.85 16.32 4.39
CA LEU A 404 -27.12 17.73 4.70
C LEU A 404 -27.33 18.56 3.42
#